data_AF-D3GIC8-F1
#
_entry.id   AF-D3GIC8-F1
#
_cell.length_a   1.000
_cell.length_b   1.000
_cell.length_c   1.000
_cell.angle_alpha   90.00
_cell.angle_beta   90.00
_cell.angle_gamma   90.00
#
_symmetry.space_group_name_H-M   'P 1'
#
loop_
_entity.id
_entity.type
_entity.pdbx_description
1 polymer ?
#
loop_
_entity_poly.entity_id
_entity_poly.type
_entity_poly.pdbx_seq_one_letter_code
_entity_poly.pdbx_strand_id
1 'polypeptide(L)'
;DIGDIVRGKDLYLGDDKKDKEQRKKLEQKLKEIFGKIHEELIKDKTNSALQARYKEDPNKNYYQLREDWWYANRQEIWKALTCHAVQNDKYFRDACSGGSPTKDYCRCATNYVPTYFDYVPQYLR
;
A
#
# COMPACT_ATOMS: atom_id res chain seq x y z
N ASP A 1 -5.03 6.63 1.84
CA ASP A 1 -5.47 5.81 3.00
C ASP A 1 -5.27 4.31 2.84
N ILE A 2 -5.74 3.66 1.75
CA ILE A 2 -5.56 2.20 1.57
C ILE A 2 -4.10 1.76 1.81
N GLY A 3 -3.12 2.49 1.25
CA GLY A 3 -1.71 2.22 1.49
C GLY A 3 -1.30 2.27 2.96
N ASP A 4 -1.84 3.20 3.75
CA ASP A 4 -1.55 3.27 5.19
C ASP A 4 -2.18 2.12 5.96
N ILE A 5 -3.38 1.68 5.58
CA ILE A 5 -4.01 0.49 6.17
C ILE A 5 -3.14 -0.73 5.92
N VAL A 6 -2.75 -0.98 4.66
CA VAL A 6 -1.88 -2.12 4.29
C VAL A 6 -0.54 -2.06 5.03
N ARG A 7 0.03 -0.86 5.18
CA ARG A 7 1.34 -0.66 5.84
C ARG A 7 1.28 -0.57 7.36
N GLY A 8 0.09 -0.58 7.96
CA GLY A 8 -0.08 -0.43 9.41
C GLY A 8 0.23 0.98 9.93
N LYS A 9 0.08 2.00 9.08
CA LYS A 9 0.30 3.44 9.37
C LYS A 9 -0.99 4.24 9.52
N ASP A 10 -2.14 3.62 9.32
CA ASP A 10 -3.42 4.30 9.39
C ASP A 10 -3.78 4.70 10.83
N LEU A 11 -4.00 6.00 11.04
CA LEU A 11 -4.23 6.67 12.33
C LEU A 11 -5.69 6.67 12.76
N TYR A 12 -6.64 6.37 11.87
CA TYR A 12 -8.04 6.25 12.26
C TYR A 12 -8.16 5.11 13.29
N LEU A 13 -9.02 5.22 14.31
CA LEU A 13 -9.17 4.18 15.33
C LEU A 13 -10.58 3.58 15.36
N GLY A 14 -11.51 4.10 14.55
CA GLY A 14 -12.93 3.76 14.60
C GLY A 14 -13.71 4.78 15.44
N ASP A 15 -14.88 5.19 14.96
CA ASP A 15 -15.70 6.21 15.63
C ASP A 15 -16.50 5.62 16.79
N ASP A 16 -16.96 4.38 16.62
CA ASP A 16 -17.70 3.65 17.65
C ASP A 16 -17.02 2.32 18.02
N LYS A 17 -17.67 1.54 18.89
CA LYS A 17 -17.17 0.23 19.32
C LYS A 17 -17.12 -0.77 18.17
N LYS A 18 -18.09 -0.74 17.25
CA LYS A 18 -18.19 -1.67 16.13
C LYS A 18 -17.07 -1.43 15.14
N ASP A 19 -16.77 -0.18 14.81
CA ASP A 19 -15.67 0.20 13.92
C ASP A 19 -14.31 -0.20 14.51
N LYS A 20 -14.11 0.06 15.81
CA LYS A 20 -12.92 -0.37 16.56
C LYS A 20 -12.71 -1.89 16.47
N GLU A 21 -13.77 -2.67 16.63
CA GLU A 21 -13.71 -4.13 16.51
C GLU A 21 -13.41 -4.60 15.09
N GLN A 22 -14.03 -3.98 14.07
CA GLN A 22 -13.78 -4.30 12.67
C GLN A 22 -12.34 -3.99 12.26
N ARG A 23 -11.81 -2.84 12.70
CA ARG A 23 -10.40 -2.47 12.47
C ARG A 23 -9.42 -3.43 13.12
N LYS A 24 -9.68 -3.85 14.36
CA LYS A 24 -8.86 -4.88 15.03
C LYS A 24 -8.85 -6.19 14.25
N LYS A 25 -10.03 -6.63 13.76
CA LYS A 25 -10.15 -7.83 12.91
C LYS A 25 -9.39 -7.67 11.59
N LEU A 26 -9.46 -6.49 10.96
CA LEU A 26 -8.73 -6.20 9.72
C LEU A 26 -7.21 -6.26 9.94
N GLU A 27 -6.71 -5.57 10.96
CA GLU A 27 -5.27 -5.55 11.26
C GLU A 27 -4.76 -6.95 11.63
N GLN A 28 -5.53 -7.73 12.39
CA GLN A 28 -5.19 -9.12 12.70
C GLN A 28 -5.08 -9.96 11.43
N LYS A 29 -6.04 -9.87 10.51
CA LYS A 29 -5.98 -10.58 9.22
C LYS A 29 -4.77 -10.17 8.38
N LEU A 30 -4.45 -8.88 8.34
CA LEU A 30 -3.27 -8.40 7.62
C LEU A 30 -1.99 -8.97 8.25
N LYS A 31 -1.87 -9.00 9.59
CA LYS A 31 -0.73 -9.65 10.26
C LYS A 31 -0.62 -11.14 9.94
N GLU A 32 -1.73 -11.86 9.94
CA GLU A 32 -1.77 -13.28 9.56
C GLU A 32 -1.31 -13.50 8.12
N ILE A 33 -1.76 -12.67 7.17
CA ILE A 33 -1.35 -12.75 5.76
C ILE A 33 0.14 -12.46 5.62
N PHE A 34 0.63 -11.36 6.19
CA PHE A 34 2.04 -10.98 6.09
C PHE A 34 2.96 -11.93 6.86
N GLY A 35 2.47 -12.58 7.92
CA GLY A 35 3.18 -13.67 8.59
C GLY A 35 3.42 -14.86 7.68
N LYS A 36 2.38 -15.30 6.95
CA LYS A 36 2.54 -16.39 5.95
C LYS A 36 3.48 -16.01 4.81
N ILE A 37 3.38 -14.76 4.31
CA ILE A 37 4.30 -14.26 3.27
C ILE A 37 5.74 -14.24 3.79
N HIS A 38 5.95 -13.75 5.01
CA HIS A 38 7.27 -13.71 5.64
C HIS A 38 7.85 -15.12 5.80
N GLU A 39 7.08 -16.05 6.36
CA GLU A 39 7.49 -17.45 6.53
C GLU A 39 7.91 -18.09 5.21
N GLU A 40 7.13 -17.96 4.14
CA GLU A 40 7.48 -18.49 2.82
C GLU A 40 8.70 -17.79 2.21
N LEU A 41 8.87 -16.48 2.41
CA LEU A 41 10.03 -15.73 1.93
C LEU A 41 11.35 -16.16 2.59
N ILE A 42 11.33 -16.56 3.87
CA ILE A 42 12.54 -16.92 4.62
C ILE A 42 12.80 -18.44 4.69
N LYS A 43 11.83 -19.25 4.24
CA LYS A 43 11.87 -20.72 4.23
C LYS A 43 13.06 -21.27 3.46
N ASP A 44 13.40 -20.64 2.34
CA ASP A 44 14.60 -20.97 1.57
C ASP A 44 15.82 -20.27 2.16
N LYS A 45 16.66 -21.05 2.85
CA LYS A 45 17.88 -20.57 3.53
C LYS A 45 18.96 -20.04 2.58
N THR A 46 18.77 -20.16 1.27
CA THR A 46 19.68 -19.57 0.27
C THR A 46 19.55 -18.05 0.19
N ASN A 47 18.48 -17.46 0.73
CA ASN A 47 18.18 -16.04 0.62
C ASN A 47 18.58 -15.23 1.88
N SER A 48 19.86 -15.32 2.26
CA SER A 48 20.42 -14.66 3.45
C SER A 48 20.15 -13.15 3.49
N ALA A 49 20.09 -12.50 2.33
CA ALA A 49 19.74 -11.08 2.21
C ALA A 49 18.29 -10.78 2.64
N LEU A 50 17.32 -11.64 2.29
CA LEU A 50 15.92 -11.47 2.69
C LEU A 50 15.73 -11.73 4.19
N GLN A 51 16.40 -12.74 4.74
CA GLN A 51 16.40 -13.00 6.19
C GLN A 51 17.00 -11.82 6.97
N ALA A 52 18.06 -11.21 6.44
CA ALA A 52 18.69 -10.05 7.05
C ALA A 52 17.84 -8.77 6.95
N ARG A 53 17.14 -8.57 5.83
CA ARG A 53 16.23 -7.44 5.62
C ARG A 53 14.99 -7.58 6.49
N TYR A 54 14.27 -8.69 6.36
CA TYR A 54 13.04 -8.96 7.10
C TYR A 54 13.32 -9.84 8.31
N LYS A 55 14.19 -9.38 9.22
CA LYS A 55 14.38 -10.07 10.51
C LYS A 55 13.04 -10.19 11.23
N GLU A 56 12.92 -11.24 12.05
CA GLU A 56 11.74 -11.40 12.90
C GLU A 56 11.50 -10.13 13.72
N ASP A 57 10.36 -9.50 13.46
CA ASP A 57 9.85 -8.40 14.27
C ASP A 57 9.26 -9.02 15.55
N PRO A 58 9.74 -8.64 16.75
CA PRO A 58 9.20 -9.12 18.02
C PRO A 58 7.68 -8.95 18.13
N ASN A 59 7.13 -7.93 17.47
CA ASN A 59 5.70 -7.61 17.49
C ASN A 59 4.92 -8.20 16.32
N LYS A 60 5.58 -8.93 15.40
CA LYS A 60 4.99 -9.54 14.19
C LYS A 60 4.12 -8.56 13.40
N ASN A 61 4.56 -7.31 13.27
CA ASN A 61 3.85 -6.30 12.47
C ASN A 61 4.34 -6.28 11.02
N TYR A 62 5.55 -6.79 10.76
CA TYR A 62 6.11 -6.94 9.41
C TYR A 62 6.19 -5.60 8.65
N TYR A 63 6.42 -4.49 9.34
CA TYR A 63 6.34 -3.15 8.75
C TYR A 63 7.22 -2.98 7.49
N GLN A 64 8.48 -3.43 7.53
CA GLN A 64 9.37 -3.34 6.37
C GLN A 64 8.84 -4.16 5.17
N LEU A 65 8.37 -5.38 5.41
CA LEU A 65 7.79 -6.22 4.38
C LEU A 65 6.50 -5.60 3.81
N ARG A 66 5.66 -5.01 4.65
CA ARG A 66 4.43 -4.32 4.22
C ARG A 66 4.73 -3.09 3.36
N GLU A 67 5.75 -2.30 3.72
CA GLU A 67 6.21 -1.16 2.93
C GLU A 67 6.72 -1.60 1.55
N ASP A 68 7.61 -2.59 1.52
CA ASP A 68 8.18 -3.12 0.28
C ASP A 68 7.10 -3.77 -0.60
N TRP A 69 6.14 -4.47 0.00
CA TRP A 69 4.98 -5.04 -0.71
C TRP A 69 4.11 -3.93 -1.32
N TRP A 70 3.82 -2.86 -0.57
CA TRP A 70 3.07 -1.73 -1.12
C TRP A 70 3.82 -1.09 -2.29
N TYR A 71 5.12 -0.82 -2.14
CA TYR A 71 5.96 -0.27 -3.22
C TYR A 71 5.90 -1.13 -4.49
N ALA A 72 5.99 -2.45 -4.35
CA ALA A 72 5.96 -3.38 -5.47
C ALA A 72 4.58 -3.46 -6.16
N ASN A 73 3.48 -3.27 -5.43
CA ASN A 73 2.12 -3.54 -5.92
C ASN A 73 1.26 -2.27 -6.16
N ARG A 74 1.69 -1.08 -5.70
CA ARG A 74 0.89 0.15 -5.78
C ARG A 74 0.43 0.51 -7.19
N GLN A 75 1.18 0.12 -8.22
CA GLN A 75 0.82 0.36 -9.61
C GLN A 75 -0.44 -0.43 -10.03
N GLU A 76 -0.48 -1.72 -9.71
CA GLU A 76 -1.65 -2.56 -9.98
C GLU A 76 -2.85 -2.16 -9.11
N ILE A 77 -2.61 -1.74 -7.87
CA ILE A 77 -3.66 -1.21 -6.99
C ILE A 77 -4.25 0.09 -7.57
N TRP A 78 -3.42 1.01 -8.08
CA TRP A 78 -3.91 2.22 -8.75
C TRP A 78 -4.71 1.90 -10.00
N LYS A 79 -4.26 0.92 -10.79
CA LYS A 79 -4.97 0.41 -11.96
C LYS A 79 -6.33 -0.20 -11.60
N ALA A 80 -6.45 -0.88 -10.46
CA ALA A 80 -7.74 -1.35 -9.97
C ALA A 80 -8.62 -0.18 -9.50
N LEU A 81 -8.06 0.75 -8.73
CA LEU A 81 -8.78 1.90 -8.16
C LEU A 81 -9.44 2.77 -9.23
N THR A 82 -8.74 2.97 -10.34
CA THR A 82 -9.19 3.82 -11.45
C THR A 82 -9.94 3.05 -12.54
N CYS A 83 -10.36 1.81 -12.29
CA CYS A 83 -11.05 0.97 -13.27
C CYS A 83 -12.38 1.60 -13.75
N HIS A 84 -13.06 2.36 -12.88
CA HIS A 84 -14.32 3.04 -13.18
C HIS A 84 -14.15 4.52 -13.53
N ALA A 85 -12.92 5.04 -13.61
CA ALA A 85 -12.70 6.39 -14.08
C ALA A 85 -13.20 6.51 -15.54
N VAL A 86 -13.71 7.67 -15.93
CA VAL A 86 -14.12 7.91 -17.31
C VAL A 86 -12.98 8.53 -18.12
N GLN A 87 -13.13 8.54 -19.45
CA GLN A 87 -12.11 9.06 -20.36
C GLN A 87 -11.66 10.49 -20.00
N ASN A 88 -12.58 11.35 -19.55
CA ASN A 88 -12.26 12.73 -19.19
C ASN A 88 -11.79 12.92 -17.73
N ASP A 89 -11.73 11.86 -16.93
CA ASP A 89 -11.25 11.94 -15.56
C ASP A 89 -9.73 12.07 -15.55
N LYS A 90 -9.27 13.14 -14.90
CA LYS A 90 -7.85 13.47 -14.80
C LYS A 90 -7.45 13.64 -13.34
N TYR A 91 -6.23 13.23 -13.05
CA TYR A 91 -5.59 13.67 -11.82
C TYR A 91 -5.39 15.18 -11.90
N PHE A 92 -5.72 15.88 -10.82
CA PHE A 92 -5.81 17.35 -10.80
C PHE A 92 -4.46 18.08 -10.98
N ARG A 93 -3.32 17.35 -10.95
CA ARG A 93 -1.99 17.89 -11.22
C ARG A 93 -1.42 17.30 -12.50
N ASP A 94 -0.59 18.11 -13.15
CA ASP A 94 0.28 17.69 -14.25
C ASP A 94 1.42 16.81 -13.72
N ALA A 95 1.10 15.55 -13.47
CA ALA A 95 1.96 14.61 -12.75
C ALA A 95 2.54 13.49 -13.62
N CYS A 96 2.21 13.45 -14.91
CA CYS A 96 2.84 12.54 -15.85
C CYS A 96 4.20 13.09 -16.32
N SER A 97 5.02 12.20 -16.90
CA SER A 97 6.36 12.56 -17.39
C SER A 97 6.34 13.85 -18.23
N GLY A 98 7.31 14.73 -17.95
CA GLY A 98 7.41 16.03 -18.61
C GLY A 98 6.39 17.08 -18.16
N GLY A 99 5.70 16.88 -17.03
CA GLY A 99 4.69 17.82 -16.52
C GLY A 99 3.43 17.82 -17.37
N SER A 100 3.01 16.63 -17.84
CA SER A 100 1.78 16.48 -18.61
C SER A 100 0.62 16.04 -17.70
N PRO A 101 -0.63 16.41 -18.03
CA PRO A 101 -1.79 15.87 -17.35
C PRO A 101 -1.94 14.38 -17.67
N THR A 102 -2.64 13.66 -16.79
CA THR A 102 -3.17 12.34 -17.15
C THR A 102 -4.10 12.50 -18.34
N LYS A 103 -3.90 11.71 -19.39
CA LYS A 103 -4.70 11.87 -20.61
C LYS A 103 -6.11 11.35 -20.41
N ASP A 104 -6.26 10.20 -19.78
CA ASP A 104 -7.56 9.56 -19.49
C ASP A 104 -7.47 8.67 -18.23
N TYR A 105 -8.62 8.33 -17.63
CA TYR A 105 -8.76 7.35 -16.53
C TYR A 105 -7.89 7.63 -15.30
N CYS A 106 -7.54 8.89 -15.01
CA CYS A 106 -6.60 9.25 -13.95
C CYS A 106 -5.25 8.50 -14.05
N ARG A 107 -4.76 8.18 -15.25
CA ARG A 107 -3.51 7.44 -15.48
C ARG A 107 -2.58 8.13 -16.48
N CYS A 108 -1.29 7.86 -16.33
CA CYS A 108 -0.29 8.13 -17.36
C CYS A 108 -0.21 6.98 -18.36
N ALA A 109 0.38 7.21 -19.55
CA ALA A 109 0.41 6.26 -20.68
C ALA A 109 0.95 4.85 -20.35
N THR A 110 1.81 4.73 -19.33
CA THR A 110 2.43 3.48 -18.86
C THR A 110 1.76 2.91 -17.60
N ASN A 111 0.55 3.35 -17.25
CA ASN A 111 -0.12 3.07 -15.98
C ASN A 111 0.69 3.48 -14.73
N TYR A 112 1.63 4.44 -14.85
CA TYR A 112 2.26 5.00 -13.67
C TYR A 112 1.23 5.66 -12.77
N VAL A 113 1.43 5.52 -11.46
CA VAL A 113 0.63 6.20 -10.45
C VAL A 113 1.01 7.68 -10.48
N PRO A 114 0.09 8.60 -10.85
CA PRO A 114 0.38 10.03 -10.97
C PRO A 114 0.43 10.75 -9.62
N THR A 115 0.38 10.01 -8.51
CA THR A 115 0.37 10.58 -7.16
C THR A 115 1.40 9.93 -6.25
N TYR A 116 1.86 10.71 -5.28
CA TYR A 116 2.73 10.28 -4.19
C TYR A 116 2.07 10.54 -2.82
N PHE A 117 0.74 10.76 -2.77
CA PHE A 117 0.04 10.94 -1.50
C PHE A 117 0.20 9.73 -0.57
N ASP A 118 0.40 8.53 -1.10
CA ASP A 118 0.76 7.35 -0.32
C ASP A 118 2.17 7.43 0.32
N TYR A 119 2.97 8.45 0.02
CA TYR A 119 4.23 8.74 0.72
C TYR A 119 4.17 10.02 1.55
N VAL A 120 3.00 10.66 1.65
CA VAL A 120 2.76 11.80 2.53
C VAL A 120 2.17 11.30 3.85
N PRO A 121 2.69 11.73 5.03
CA PRO A 121 2.11 11.39 6.33
C PRO A 121 0.60 11.66 6.38
N GLN A 122 -0.19 10.73 6.90
CA GLN A 122 -1.66 10.82 6.85
C GLN A 122 -2.24 12.13 7.36
N TYR A 123 -1.67 12.65 8.45
CA TYR A 123 -2.12 13.90 9.05
C TYR A 123 -2.01 15.12 8.11
N LEU A 124 -1.11 15.07 7.12
CA LEU A 124 -0.85 16.17 6.19
C LEU A 124 -1.53 15.98 4.82
N ARG A 125 -2.27 14.89 4.62
CA ARG A 125 -2.91 14.58 3.33
C ARG A 125 -4.17 15.37 3.07
#